data_AF-A0A6P0DSL9-F1
#
_entry.id   AF-A0A6P0DSL9-F1
#
_cell.length_a   1.000
_cell.length_b   1.000
_cell.length_c   1.000
_cell.angle_alpha   90.00
_cell.angle_beta   90.00
_cell.angle_gamma   90.00
#
_symmetry.space_group_name_H-M   'P 1'
#
loop_
_entity.id
_entity.type
_entity.pdbx_description
1 polymer ?
#
loop_
_entity_poly.entity_id
_entity_poly.type
_entity_poly.pdbx_seq_one_letter_code
_entity_poly.pdbx_strand_id
1 'polypeptide(L)'
;DYTLLGYKTAFRVVGTDAQQGPALANYAVKVLKARTVAIVDDSTSYGQGLASQFEKGAKKQGATVLSHDATNDKAVDFRSVLTKIKGEHPDVIMYGGEDATGGPFTKQAAQLGIRARILAGDGVCTESLAELAGAATDNV
;
A
#
# COMPACT_ATOMS: atom_id res chain seq x y z
N ASP A 1 -12.04 -7.07 11.89
CA ASP A 1 -12.05 -8.18 10.94
C ASP A 1 -13.38 -8.94 11.05
N TYR A 2 -14.18 -8.97 9.98
CA TYR A 2 -15.58 -9.41 9.99
C TYR A 2 -15.75 -10.88 10.41
N THR A 3 -14.88 -11.77 9.93
CA THR A 3 -14.99 -13.22 10.21
C THR A 3 -14.62 -13.59 11.64
N LEU A 4 -14.03 -12.68 12.40
CA LEU A 4 -13.69 -12.89 13.82
C LEU A 4 -14.81 -12.42 14.78
N LEU A 5 -15.94 -11.94 14.26
CA LEU A 5 -17.07 -11.44 15.07
C LEU A 5 -18.00 -12.54 15.60
N GLY A 6 -17.66 -13.82 15.39
CA GLY A 6 -18.40 -14.96 15.96
C GLY A 6 -19.65 -15.40 15.20
N TYR A 7 -19.86 -14.92 13.97
CA TYR A 7 -20.98 -15.34 13.13
C TYR A 7 -20.77 -16.76 12.60
N LYS A 8 -21.71 -17.68 12.91
CA LYS A 8 -21.65 -19.10 12.51
C LYS A 8 -21.71 -19.34 10.99
N THR A 9 -22.07 -18.31 10.22
CA THR A 9 -22.27 -18.37 8.77
C THR A 9 -21.20 -17.61 7.97
N ALA A 10 -20.21 -17.01 8.64
CA ALA A 10 -19.16 -16.25 7.99
C ALA A 10 -17.89 -17.12 7.87
N PHE A 11 -17.39 -17.28 6.64
CA PHE A 11 -16.16 -17.99 6.33
C PHE A 11 -15.26 -17.09 5.48
N ARG A 12 -13.93 -17.27 5.57
CA ARG A 12 -12.96 -16.55 4.74
C ARG A 12 -12.14 -17.55 3.93
N VAL A 13 -11.97 -17.24 2.65
CA VAL A 13 -11.24 -18.07 1.66
C VAL A 13 -9.94 -17.41 1.17
N VAL A 14 -9.67 -16.17 1.61
CA VAL A 14 -8.45 -15.40 1.28
C VAL A 14 -7.66 -15.05 2.56
N GLY A 15 -6.45 -14.52 2.43
CA GLY A 15 -5.67 -14.04 3.58
C GLY A 15 -6.38 -12.88 4.32
N THR A 16 -6.03 -12.66 5.58
CA THR A 16 -6.48 -11.45 6.30
C THR A 16 -5.46 -10.33 6.13
N ASP A 17 -5.89 -9.07 6.22
CA ASP A 17 -4.96 -7.92 6.28
C ASP A 17 -3.97 -8.05 7.44
N ALA A 18 -4.39 -8.71 8.53
CA ALA A 18 -3.54 -9.00 9.69
C ALA A 18 -2.45 -10.05 9.40
N GLN A 19 -2.56 -10.81 8.31
CA GLN A 19 -1.51 -11.69 7.80
C GLN A 19 -0.69 -11.00 6.72
N GLN A 20 -1.36 -10.27 5.83
CA GLN A 20 -0.75 -9.66 4.65
C GLN A 20 0.07 -8.41 4.95
N GLY A 21 -0.43 -7.52 5.81
CA GLY A 21 0.30 -6.33 6.23
C GLY A 21 1.67 -6.66 6.84
N PRO A 22 1.78 -7.60 7.81
CA PRO A 22 3.06 -8.03 8.35
C PRO A 22 3.95 -8.74 7.34
N ALA A 23 3.38 -9.48 6.37
CA ALA A 23 4.16 -10.11 5.31
C ALA A 23 4.78 -9.07 4.37
N LEU A 24 4.01 -8.05 3.96
CA LEU A 24 4.51 -6.91 3.19
C LEU A 24 5.59 -6.15 3.97
N ALA A 25 5.39 -5.93 5.27
CA ALA A 25 6.38 -5.28 6.12
C ALA A 25 7.67 -6.10 6.24
N ASN A 26 7.56 -7.44 6.40
CA ASN A 26 8.72 -8.34 6.38
C ASN A 26 9.47 -8.24 5.05
N TYR A 27 8.76 -8.23 3.93
CA TYR A 27 9.38 -8.09 2.61
C TYR A 27 10.12 -6.76 2.48
N ALA A 28 9.49 -5.64 2.85
CA ALA A 28 10.10 -4.32 2.84
C ALA A 28 11.41 -4.28 3.65
N VAL A 29 11.37 -4.73 4.90
CA VAL A 29 12.53 -4.57 5.81
C VAL A 29 13.59 -5.65 5.60
N LYS A 30 13.19 -6.90 5.36
CA LYS A 30 14.14 -8.03 5.30
C LYS A 30 14.66 -8.30 3.90
N VAL A 31 13.85 -8.09 2.86
CA VAL A 31 14.25 -8.36 1.48
C VAL A 31 14.73 -7.08 0.81
N LEU A 32 13.89 -6.04 0.78
CA LEU A 32 14.24 -4.75 0.18
C LEU A 32 15.20 -3.91 1.03
N LYS A 33 15.45 -4.34 2.28
CA LYS A 33 16.33 -3.63 3.25
C LYS A 33 15.90 -2.19 3.52
N ALA A 34 14.61 -1.90 3.36
CA ALA A 34 14.04 -0.59 3.62
C ALA A 34 14.17 -0.23 5.10
N ARG A 35 14.65 0.98 5.36
CA ARG A 35 14.72 1.61 6.69
C ARG A 35 13.65 2.65 6.87
N THR A 36 13.24 3.33 5.79
CA THR A 36 12.19 4.34 5.80
C THR A 36 11.03 3.94 4.89
N VAL A 37 9.80 4.15 5.38
CA VAL A 37 8.57 3.83 4.63
C VAL A 37 7.62 5.02 4.66
N ALA A 38 6.99 5.33 3.55
CA ALA A 38 5.81 6.18 3.48
C ALA A 38 4.57 5.31 3.23
N ILE A 39 3.44 5.67 3.82
CA ILE A 39 2.20 4.88 3.74
C ILE A 39 1.08 5.76 3.18
N VAL A 40 0.33 5.23 2.20
CA VAL A 40 -0.87 5.87 1.66
C VAL A 40 -2.01 4.87 1.60
N ASP A 41 -3.21 5.24 2.04
CA ASP A 41 -4.41 4.42 1.87
C ASP A 41 -5.55 5.14 1.12
N ASP A 42 -6.53 4.40 0.63
CA ASP A 42 -7.71 4.91 -0.09
C ASP A 42 -8.92 5.21 0.81
N SER A 43 -8.74 5.28 2.12
CA SER A 43 -9.79 5.47 3.14
C SER A 43 -10.86 4.36 3.21
N THR A 44 -10.74 3.28 2.44
CA THR A 44 -11.62 2.13 2.60
C THR A 44 -11.25 1.34 3.85
N SER A 45 -12.19 0.53 4.37
CA SER A 45 -11.88 -0.35 5.51
C SER A 45 -10.77 -1.35 5.20
N TYR A 46 -10.67 -1.79 3.95
CA TYR A 46 -9.59 -2.66 3.46
C TYR A 46 -8.26 -1.90 3.41
N GLY A 47 -8.20 -0.76 2.71
CA GLY A 47 -6.99 0.05 2.57
C GLY A 47 -6.40 0.48 3.91
N GLN A 48 -7.24 1.03 4.79
CA GLN A 48 -6.84 1.41 6.16
C GLN A 48 -6.41 0.22 7.01
N GLY A 49 -7.12 -0.91 6.88
CA GLY A 49 -6.83 -2.14 7.60
C GLY A 49 -5.44 -2.67 7.25
N LEU A 50 -5.15 -2.79 5.95
CA LEU A 50 -3.86 -3.24 5.45
C LEU A 50 -2.73 -2.28 5.81
N ALA A 51 -2.91 -0.98 5.58
CA ALA A 51 -1.94 0.07 5.91
C ALA A 51 -1.57 0.04 7.41
N SER A 52 -2.58 -0.06 8.28
CA SER A 52 -2.38 -0.16 9.74
C SER A 52 -1.61 -1.41 10.16
N GLN A 53 -1.85 -2.55 9.52
CA GLN A 53 -1.15 -3.80 9.82
C GLN A 53 0.29 -3.79 9.31
N PHE A 54 0.52 -3.22 8.12
CA PHE A 54 1.85 -2.96 7.59
C PHE A 54 2.64 -2.03 8.52
N GLU A 55 2.06 -0.90 8.93
CA GLU A 55 2.72 0.09 9.79
C GLU A 55 3.22 -0.55 11.10
N LYS A 56 2.35 -1.33 11.75
CA LYS A 56 2.70 -2.08 12.97
C LYS A 56 3.84 -3.07 12.71
N GLY A 57 3.77 -3.82 11.61
CA GLY A 57 4.79 -4.78 11.21
C GLY A 57 6.14 -4.13 10.90
N ALA A 58 6.13 -2.98 10.22
CA ALA A 58 7.32 -2.23 9.84
C ALA A 58 8.02 -1.64 11.06
N LYS A 59 7.26 -0.97 11.94
CA LYS A 59 7.78 -0.43 13.21
C LYS A 59 8.36 -1.51 14.11
N LYS A 60 7.67 -2.67 14.24
CA LYS A 60 8.16 -3.82 15.03
C LYS A 60 9.50 -4.35 14.52
N GLN A 61 9.80 -4.17 13.24
CA GLN A 61 11.06 -4.60 12.62
C GLN A 61 12.13 -3.50 12.57
N GLY A 62 11.86 -2.32 13.13
CA GLY A 62 12.82 -1.23 13.23
C GLY A 62 12.83 -0.28 12.03
N ALA A 63 11.84 -0.33 11.15
CA ALA A 63 11.67 0.68 10.11
C ALA A 63 11.02 1.95 10.66
N THR A 64 11.41 3.10 10.11
CA THR A 64 10.81 4.41 10.40
C THR A 64 9.69 4.68 9.42
N VAL A 65 8.49 4.91 9.94
CA VAL A 65 7.35 5.38 9.14
C VAL A 65 7.44 6.90 9.07
N LEU A 66 7.72 7.44 7.89
CA LEU A 66 7.88 8.88 7.65
C LEU A 66 6.53 9.59 7.62
N SER A 67 5.55 8.96 6.98
CA SER A 67 4.20 9.47 6.83
C SER A 67 3.19 8.34 6.69
N HIS A 68 1.96 8.64 7.10
CA HIS A 68 0.78 7.84 6.84
C HIS A 68 -0.31 8.83 6.43
N ASP A 69 -0.61 8.87 5.14
CA ASP A 69 -1.60 9.76 4.53
C ASP A 69 -2.77 8.96 3.99
N ALA A 70 -3.96 9.56 4.00
CA ALA A 70 -5.15 8.96 3.44
C ALA A 70 -5.62 9.75 2.21
N THR A 71 -6.14 9.02 1.23
CA THR A 71 -6.80 9.57 0.03
C THR A 71 -8.28 9.21 0.08
N ASN A 72 -8.87 8.77 -1.02
CA ASN A 72 -10.24 8.23 -1.04
C ASN A 72 -10.39 7.21 -2.17
N ASP A 73 -11.45 6.41 -2.09
CA ASP A 73 -11.81 5.34 -3.02
C ASP A 73 -12.12 5.80 -4.45
N LYS A 74 -12.23 7.11 -4.68
CA LYS A 74 -12.51 7.75 -5.97
C LYS A 74 -11.38 8.67 -6.42
N ALA A 75 -10.24 8.63 -5.72
CA ALA A 75 -9.12 9.50 -6.02
C ALA A 75 -8.52 9.13 -7.38
N VAL A 76 -8.39 10.14 -8.24
CA VAL A 76 -7.72 10.02 -9.55
C VAL A 76 -6.50 10.93 -9.65
N ASP A 77 -6.30 11.83 -8.68
CA ASP A 77 -5.18 12.76 -8.60
C ASP A 77 -4.45 12.59 -7.27
N PHE A 78 -3.20 12.18 -7.35
CA PHE A 78 -2.34 11.85 -6.22
C PHE A 78 -1.15 12.80 -6.10
N ARG A 79 -1.09 13.86 -6.94
CA ARG A 79 0.10 14.74 -7.03
C ARG A 79 0.45 15.40 -5.70
N SER A 80 -0.54 15.78 -4.89
CA SER A 80 -0.30 16.43 -3.60
C SER A 80 0.42 15.49 -2.62
N VAL A 81 -0.16 14.30 -2.39
CA VAL A 81 0.44 13.29 -1.49
C VAL A 81 1.78 12.80 -2.02
N LEU A 82 1.90 12.57 -3.33
CA LEU A 82 3.15 12.14 -3.95
C LEU A 82 4.24 13.21 -3.90
N THR A 83 3.88 14.51 -3.99
CA THR A 83 4.87 15.60 -3.86
C THR A 83 5.43 15.66 -2.44
N LYS A 84 4.58 15.48 -1.43
CA LYS A 84 5.00 15.36 -0.03
C LYS A 84 5.95 14.17 0.13
N ILE A 85 5.53 12.98 -0.28
CA ILE A 85 6.33 11.74 -0.20
C ILE A 85 7.67 11.87 -0.94
N LYS A 86 7.69 12.55 -2.09
CA LYS A 86 8.93 12.82 -2.83
C LYS A 86 9.94 13.61 -2.00
N GLY A 87 9.48 14.57 -1.20
CA GLY A 87 10.34 15.35 -0.29
C GLY A 87 10.79 14.58 0.96
N GLU A 88 10.08 13.51 1.32
CA GLU A 88 10.42 12.64 2.44
C GLU A 88 11.51 11.61 2.10
N HIS A 89 11.71 11.32 0.82
CA HIS A 89 12.69 10.35 0.32
C HIS A 89 12.59 8.96 0.99
N PRO A 90 11.42 8.31 1.00
CA PRO A 90 11.31 6.96 1.56
C PRO A 90 12.07 5.93 0.71
N ASP A 91 12.54 4.84 1.33
CA ASP A 91 13.07 3.69 0.60
C ASP A 91 11.94 2.96 -0.15
N VAL A 92 10.76 2.85 0.47
CA VAL A 92 9.57 2.22 -0.10
C VAL A 92 8.29 2.98 0.26
N ILE A 93 7.29 2.86 -0.61
CA ILE A 93 5.94 3.36 -0.38
C ILE A 93 5.03 2.16 -0.22
N MET A 94 4.23 2.11 0.83
CA MET A 94 3.13 1.16 0.93
C MET A 94 1.82 1.84 0.52
N TYR A 95 1.09 1.21 -0.40
CA TYR A 95 -0.23 1.66 -0.85
C TYR A 95 -1.31 0.66 -0.43
N GLY A 96 -2.25 1.11 0.41
CA GLY A 96 -3.42 0.35 0.84
C GLY A 96 -4.65 0.77 0.05
N GLY A 97 -4.97 0.04 -1.02
CA GLY A 97 -6.17 0.28 -1.81
C GLY A 97 -6.33 -0.74 -2.93
N GLU A 98 -7.31 -0.51 -3.79
CA GLU A 98 -7.62 -1.36 -4.95
C GLU A 98 -6.97 -0.85 -6.24
N ASP A 99 -7.06 -1.62 -7.32
CA ASP A 99 -6.46 -1.32 -8.62
C ASP A 99 -6.92 0.02 -9.22
N ALA A 100 -8.20 0.37 -9.09
CA ALA A 100 -8.80 1.59 -9.63
C ALA A 100 -8.13 2.87 -9.13
N THR A 101 -7.62 2.86 -7.90
CA THR A 101 -6.89 3.97 -7.28
C THR A 101 -5.37 3.73 -7.27
N GLY A 102 -4.93 2.48 -7.09
CA GLY A 102 -3.53 2.07 -7.05
C GLY A 102 -2.80 2.18 -8.39
N GLY A 103 -3.49 1.92 -9.51
CA GLY A 103 -2.92 2.08 -10.84
C GLY A 103 -2.58 3.54 -11.17
N PRO A 104 -3.54 4.48 -11.09
CA PRO A 104 -3.27 5.90 -11.28
C PRO A 104 -2.27 6.47 -10.25
N PHE A 105 -2.28 6.00 -9.00
CA PHE A 105 -1.27 6.34 -7.99
C PHE A 105 0.14 5.97 -8.47
N THR A 106 0.34 4.72 -8.89
CA THR A 106 1.62 4.18 -9.37
C THR A 106 2.11 4.94 -10.60
N LYS A 107 1.20 5.20 -11.56
CA LYS A 107 1.50 5.97 -12.76
C LYS A 107 1.97 7.38 -12.44
N GLN A 108 1.28 8.07 -11.54
CA GLN A 108 1.63 9.44 -11.16
C GLN A 108 2.92 9.50 -10.34
N ALA A 109 3.20 8.49 -9.51
CA ALA A 109 4.45 8.39 -8.78
C ALA A 109 5.65 8.33 -9.74
N ALA A 110 5.55 7.50 -10.78
CA ALA A 110 6.55 7.40 -11.83
C ALA A 110 6.70 8.72 -12.61
N GLN A 111 5.59 9.39 -12.98
CA GLN A 111 5.63 10.70 -13.65
C GLN A 111 6.30 11.80 -12.82
N LEU A 112 6.17 11.74 -11.49
CA LEU A 112 6.85 12.65 -10.58
C LEU A 112 8.32 12.27 -10.32
N GLY A 113 8.81 11.18 -10.92
CA GLY A 113 10.19 10.71 -10.79
C GLY A 113 10.50 10.09 -9.42
N ILE A 114 9.48 9.62 -8.70
CA ILE A 114 9.68 8.85 -7.48
C ILE A 114 10.22 7.48 -7.85
N ARG A 115 11.35 7.11 -7.25
CA ARG A 115 12.04 5.83 -7.51
C ARG A 115 11.83 4.78 -6.42
N ALA A 116 11.19 5.18 -5.31
CA ALA A 116 10.85 4.26 -4.23
C ALA A 116 9.96 3.14 -4.78
N ARG A 117 10.21 1.90 -4.36
CA ARG A 117 9.35 0.78 -4.75
C ARG A 117 7.99 0.93 -4.07
N ILE A 118 6.93 0.70 -4.82
CA ILE A 118 5.57 0.69 -4.29
C ILE A 118 5.24 -0.75 -3.90
N LEU A 119 4.72 -0.94 -2.70
CA LEU A 119 4.21 -2.21 -2.21
C LEU A 119 2.72 -2.06 -1.98
N ALA A 120 1.93 -2.97 -2.52
CA ALA A 120 0.49 -2.92 -2.39
C ALA A 120 -0.09 -4.28 -1.97
N GLY A 121 -1.37 -4.24 -1.58
CA GLY A 121 -2.13 -5.44 -1.24
C GLY A 121 -2.58 -6.24 -2.46
N ASP A 122 -3.38 -7.26 -2.23
CA ASP A 122 -3.93 -8.16 -3.24
C ASP A 122 -5.01 -7.46 -4.07
N GLY A 123 -5.65 -6.43 -3.52
CA GLY A 123 -6.60 -5.57 -4.23
C GLY A 123 -6.05 -4.87 -5.47
N VAL A 124 -4.72 -4.80 -5.67
CA VAL A 124 -4.14 -4.32 -6.93
C VAL A 124 -3.78 -5.45 -7.90
N CYS A 125 -3.82 -6.72 -7.48
CA CYS A 125 -3.43 -7.87 -8.31
C CYS A 125 -4.52 -8.27 -9.32
N THR A 126 -4.93 -7.34 -10.17
CA THR A 126 -5.92 -7.53 -11.23
C THR A 126 -5.27 -7.46 -12.62
N GLU A 127 -5.93 -8.03 -13.64
CA GLU A 127 -5.48 -7.90 -15.03
C GLU A 127 -5.44 -6.42 -15.47
N SER A 128 -6.29 -5.58 -14.89
CA SER A 128 -6.43 -4.15 -15.21
C SER A 128 -5.30 -3.29 -14.64
N LEU A 129 -4.55 -3.75 -13.63
CA LEU A 129 -3.45 -2.97 -13.05
C LEU A 129 -2.42 -2.56 -14.09
N ALA A 130 -2.07 -3.46 -15.01
CA ALA A 130 -1.06 -3.18 -16.03
C ALA A 130 -1.47 -2.03 -16.97
N GLU A 131 -2.76 -1.96 -17.30
CA GLU A 131 -3.31 -0.87 -18.11
C GLU A 131 -3.34 0.45 -17.33
N LEU A 132 -3.76 0.39 -16.06
CA LEU A 132 -3.92 1.58 -15.20
C LEU A 132 -2.57 2.19 -14.79
N ALA A 133 -1.58 1.35 -14.47
CA ALA A 133 -0.22 1.76 -14.11
C ALA A 133 0.67 2.01 -15.35
N GLY A 134 0.36 1.40 -16.50
CA GLY A 134 1.12 1.52 -17.73
C GLY A 134 2.57 1.05 -17.55
N ALA A 135 3.54 1.80 -18.07
CA ALA A 135 4.96 1.48 -17.90
C ALA A 135 5.43 1.46 -16.43
N ALA A 136 4.63 1.98 -15.49
CA ALA A 136 4.96 1.97 -14.08
C ALA A 136 4.59 0.65 -13.37
N THR A 137 3.96 -0.31 -14.08
CA THR A 137 3.58 -1.62 -13.52
C THR A 137 4.78 -2.38 -12.96
N ASP A 138 5.97 -2.26 -13.55
CA ASP A 138 7.19 -2.91 -13.05
C ASP A 138 7.66 -2.40 -11.67
N ASN A 139 7.01 -1.37 -11.11
CA ASN A 139 7.34 -0.71 -9.85
C ASN A 139 6.34 -0.94 -8.71
N VAL A 140 5.28 -1.73 -8.94
CA VAL A 140 4.22 -2.05 -7.96
C VAL A 140 3.96 -3.55 -7.86
#